data_AF-A0A9D8K9P7-F1
#
_entry.id   AF-A0A9D8K9P7-F1
#
_cell.length_a   1.000
_cell.length_b   1.000
_cell.length_c   1.000
_cell.angle_alpha   90.00
_cell.angle_beta   90.00
_cell.angle_gamma   90.00
#
_symmetry.space_group_name_H-M   'P 1'
#
loop_
_entity.id
_entity.type
_entity.pdbx_description
1 polymer ?
#
loop_
_entity_poly.entity_id
_entity_poly.type
_entity_poly.pdbx_seq_one_letter_code
_entity_poly.pdbx_strand_id
1 'polypeptide(L)'
;MSFSNPRLVCFHDRLAPYRGSWVIYAQNQGGRYAACHELLEQEQPLRVLESRQLDSILEARRFTTHLILHGWSPEVIQPEQGYSVIGA
;
A
#
# COMPACT_ATOMS: atom_id res chain seq x y z
N MET A 1 0.31 16.36 0.26
CA MET A 1 0.17 15.62 1.53
C MET A 1 1.26 14.57 1.56
N SER A 2 2.31 14.77 2.37
CA SER A 2 3.37 13.77 2.52
C SER A 2 2.81 12.59 3.31
N PHE A 3 2.80 11.40 2.71
CA PHE A 3 2.44 10.17 3.41
C PHE A 3 3.61 9.79 4.34
N SER A 4 3.73 10.45 5.49
CA SER A 4 4.66 10.07 6.58
C SER A 4 4.24 8.79 7.31
N ASN A 5 3.27 8.06 6.75
CA ASN A 5 2.70 6.85 7.31
C ASN A 5 3.50 5.64 6.81
N PRO A 6 3.91 4.71 7.69
CA PRO A 6 4.69 3.56 7.28
C PRO A 6 3.85 2.65 6.36
N ARG A 7 4.44 2.26 5.23
CA ARG A 7 3.93 1.20 4.36
C ARG A 7 4.12 -0.13 5.07
N LEU A 8 3.04 -0.88 5.25
CA LEU A 8 3.05 -2.16 5.96
C LEU A 8 3.19 -3.34 5.01
N VAL A 9 2.43 -3.34 3.92
CA VAL A 9 2.43 -4.41 2.93
C VAL A 9 2.03 -3.85 1.57
N CYS A 10 2.68 -4.36 0.52
CA CYS A 10 2.30 -4.12 -0.86
C CYS A 10 1.68 -5.39 -1.45
N PHE A 11 0.79 -5.24 -2.42
CA PHE A 11 0.25 -6.33 -3.20
C PHE A 11 0.33 -6.00 -4.67
N HIS A 12 0.79 -6.97 -5.45
CA HIS A 12 0.96 -6.86 -6.89
C HIS A 12 0.22 -7.97 -7.61
N ASP A 13 -0.41 -7.63 -8.72
CA ASP A 13 -0.88 -8.62 -9.68
C ASP A 13 0.29 -8.96 -10.62
N ARG A 14 0.87 -10.14 -10.44
CA ARG A 14 2.01 -10.60 -11.25
C ARG A 14 1.63 -10.85 -12.71
N LEU A 15 0.36 -11.09 -13.00
CA LEU A 15 -0.13 -11.36 -14.35
C LEU A 15 -0.55 -10.07 -15.07
N ALA A 16 -0.79 -8.99 -14.33
CA ALA A 16 -1.22 -7.70 -14.87
C ALA A 16 -0.54 -6.51 -14.14
N PRO A 17 0.79 -6.32 -14.32
CA PRO A 17 1.55 -5.27 -13.61
C PRO A 17 1.11 -3.85 -13.95
N TYR A 18 0.52 -3.64 -15.13
CA TYR A 18 -0.07 -2.36 -15.54
C TYR A 18 -1.27 -1.94 -14.69
N ARG A 19 -1.84 -2.84 -13.87
CA ARG A 19 -2.93 -2.50 -12.95
C ARG A 19 -2.43 -1.73 -11.74
N GLY A 20 -1.12 -1.62 -11.51
CA GLY A 20 -0.56 -0.99 -10.31
C GLY A 20 -0.53 -1.93 -9.11
N SER A 21 -0.56 -1.34 -7.93
CA SER A 21 -0.22 -1.98 -6.66
C SER A 21 -1.18 -1.57 -5.56
N TRP A 22 -1.62 -2.51 -4.73
CA TRP A 22 -2.31 -2.17 -3.49
C TRP A 22 -1.33 -2.02 -2.35
N VAL A 23 -1.37 -0.91 -1.62
CA VAL A 23 -0.47 -0.65 -0.50
C VAL A 23 -1.29 -0.38 0.75
N ILE A 24 -1.00 -1.09 1.84
CA ILE A 24 -1.61 -0.82 3.15
C ILE A 24 -0.65 0.02 3.98
N TYR A 25 -1.14 1.15 4.47
CA TYR A 25 -0.46 2.10 5.33
C TYR A 25 -1.01 2.02 6.75
N ALA A 26 -0.16 2.17 7.77
CA ALA A 26 -0.63 2.47 9.12
C ALA A 26 -0.98 3.97 9.21
N GLN A 27 -2.18 4.33 9.65
CA GLN A 27 -2.46 5.72 10.01
C GLN A 27 -1.91 6.01 11.40
N ASN A 28 -1.14 7.09 11.54
CA ASN A 28 -0.56 7.49 12.81
C ASN A 28 -1.64 7.66 13.90
N GLN A 29 -1.47 6.88 14.98
CA GLN A 29 -2.24 6.86 16.22
C GLN A 29 -3.74 6.58 16.06
N GLY A 30 -4.13 5.32 16.27
CA GLY A 30 -5.55 4.92 16.34
C GLY A 30 -5.86 3.49 15.93
N GLY A 31 -4.86 2.69 15.53
CA GLY A 31 -5.10 1.33 15.03
C GLY A 31 -5.87 1.29 13.71
N ARG A 32 -5.88 2.40 12.98
CA ARG A 32 -6.50 2.56 11.67
C ARG A 32 -5.48 2.33 10.57
N TYR A 33 -5.98 1.87 9.44
CA TYR A 33 -5.18 1.58 8.26
C TYR A 33 -5.80 2.27 7.04
N ALA A 34 -4.98 2.52 6.03
CA ALA A 34 -5.45 2.96 4.74
C ALA A 34 -4.94 1.97 3.68
N ALA A 35 -5.83 1.47 2.85
CA ALA A 35 -5.47 0.72 1.65
C ALA A 35 -5.54 1.67 0.46
N CYS A 36 -4.43 1.85 -0.26
CA CYS A 36 -4.37 2.68 -1.46
C CYS A 36 -4.04 1.81 -2.65
N HIS A 37 -4.76 2.00 -3.76
CA HIS A 37 -4.40 1.44 -5.05
C HIS A 37 -3.57 2.48 -5.79
N GLU A 38 -2.31 2.16 -6.02
CA GLU A 38 -1.31 3.06 -6.54
C GLU A 38 -0.86 2.59 -7.93
N LEU A 39 -0.75 3.52 -8.87
CA LEU A 39 -0.20 3.28 -10.18
C LEU A 39 1.09 4.09 -10.33
N LEU A 40 2.18 3.39 -10.62
CA LEU A 40 3.45 3.99 -10.98
C LEU A 40 3.65 3.79 -12.49
N GLU A 41 3.32 4.82 -13.27
CA GLU A 41 3.69 4.87 -14.69
C GLU A 41 5.11 5.44 -14.83
N GLN A 42 5.87 4.92 -15.81
CA GLN A 42 7.22 5.44 -16.10
C GLN A 42 7.16 6.96 -16.32
N GLU A 43 8.06 7.68 -15.66
CA GLU A 43 8.21 9.14 -15.73
C GLU A 43 7.04 9.98 -15.17
N GLN A 44 6.02 9.35 -14.57
CA GLN A 44 4.93 10.05 -13.90
C GLN A 44 5.03 9.94 -12.36
N PRO A 45 4.54 10.96 -11.64
CA PRO A 45 4.42 10.86 -10.19
C PRO A 45 3.46 9.73 -9.80
N LEU A 46 3.76 9.06 -8.68
CA LEU A 46 2.89 8.04 -8.09
C LEU A 46 1.44 8.56 -7.99
N ARG A 47 0.51 7.84 -8.63
CA ARG A 47 -0.90 8.22 -8.63
C ARG A 47 -1.71 7.25 -7.79
N VAL A 48 -2.48 7.77 -6.84
CA VAL A 48 -3.49 6.99 -6.12
C VAL A 48 -4.76 6.94 -6.98
N LEU A 49 -5.12 5.75 -7.44
CA LEU A 49 -6.33 5.49 -8.23
C LEU A 49 -7.56 5.40 -7.33
N GLU A 50 -7.44 4.68 -6.22
CA GLU A 50 -8.46 4.59 -5.20
C GLU A 50 -7.84 4.45 -3.81
N SER A 51 -8.60 4.85 -2.79
CA SER A 51 -8.18 4.73 -1.39
C SER A 51 -9.36 4.31 -0.53
N ARG A 52 -9.12 3.38 0.39
CA ARG A 52 -10.10 2.88 1.33
C ARG A 52 -9.56 3.00 2.74
N GLN A 53 -10.36 3.60 3.61
CA GLN A 53 -10.09 3.59 5.05
C GLN A 53 -10.50 2.24 5.64
N LEU A 54 -9.68 1.74 6.55
CA LEU A 54 -9.86 0.48 7.25
C LEU A 54 -9.79 0.80 8.75
N ASP A 55 -10.93 0.78 9.42
CA ASP A 55 -11.08 1.33 10.76
C ASP A 55 -10.51 0.41 11.85
N SER A 56 -10.16 -0.82 11.48
CA SER A 56 -9.61 -1.80 12.40
C SER A 56 -8.65 -2.78 11.73
N ILE A 57 -7.85 -3.45 12.56
CA ILE A 57 -6.99 -4.55 12.12
C ILE A 57 -7.79 -5.71 11.50
N LEU A 58 -9.03 -5.92 11.95
CA LEU A 58 -9.90 -6.96 11.40
C LEU A 58 -10.29 -6.64 9.96
N GLU A 59 -10.61 -5.38 9.66
CA GLU A 59 -10.89 -4.94 8.30
C GLU A 59 -9.66 -5.01 7.41
N ALA A 60 -8.49 -4.61 7.91
CA ALA A 60 -7.23 -4.72 7.17
C ALA A 60 -6.91 -6.19 6.80
N ARG A 61 -7.15 -7.12 7.73
CA ARG A 61 -7.02 -8.56 7.46
C ARG A 61 -8.04 -9.05 6.43
N ARG A 62 -9.31 -8.69 6.57
CA ARG A 62 -10.36 -9.06 5.59
C ARG A 62 -10.03 -8.54 4.19
N PHE A 63 -9.57 -7.30 4.10
CA PHE A 63 -9.17 -6.68 2.84
C PHE A 63 -7.95 -7.40 2.22
N THR A 64 -6.95 -7.72 3.03
CA THR A 64 -5.78 -8.53 2.61
C THR A 64 -6.20 -9.89 2.06
N THR A 65 -7.08 -10.60 2.77
CA THR A 65 -7.60 -11.89 2.30
C THR A 65 -8.38 -11.73 1.00
N HIS A 66 -9.19 -10.68 0.87
CA HIS A 66 -9.92 -10.39 -0.37
C HIS A 66 -8.96 -10.20 -1.55
N LEU A 67 -7.90 -9.41 -1.38
CA LEU A 67 -6.86 -9.22 -2.41
C LEU A 67 -6.23 -10.54 -2.84
N ILE A 68 -5.80 -11.37 -1.87
CA ILE A 68 -5.18 -12.67 -2.14
C ILE A 68 -6.11 -13.59 -2.93
N LEU A 69 -7.38 -13.66 -2.54
CA LEU A 69 -8.39 -14.47 -3.25
C LEU A 69 -8.64 -14.00 -4.69
N HIS A 70 -8.36 -12.73 -4.99
CA HIS A 70 -8.52 -12.13 -6.32
C HIS A 70 -7.19 -12.05 -7.09
N GLY A 71 -6.19 -12.85 -6.71
CA GLY A 71 -4.95 -13.01 -7.49
C GLY A 71 -3.83 -12.02 -7.15
N TRP A 72 -4.05 -11.11 -6.19
CA TRP A 72 -3.02 -10.19 -5.75
C TRP A 72 -2.06 -10.89 -4.80
N SER A 73 -0.76 -10.81 -5.07
CA SER A 73 0.27 -11.46 -4.26
C SER A 73 0.88 -10.47 -3.28
N PRO A 74 0.97 -10.79 -1.97
CA PRO A 74 1.63 -9.93 -1.00
C PRO A 74 3.14 -9.89 -1.27
N GLU A 75 3.70 -8.70 -1.18
CA GLU A 75 5.11 -8.43 -1.15
C GLU A 75 5.42 -7.73 0.17
N VAL A 76 6.20 -8.42 1.00
CA VAL A 76 6.66 -7.86 2.28
C VAL A 76 7.67 -6.78 1.95
N ILE A 77 7.30 -5.54 2.23
CA ILE A 77 8.23 -4.41 2.13
C ILE A 77 9.26 -4.61 3.23
N GLN A 78 10.46 -5.07 2.87
CA GLN A 78 11.55 -5.16 3.82
C GLN A 78 11.88 -3.72 4.29
N PRO A 79 11.99 -3.48 5.61
CA PRO A 79 12.28 -2.14 6.15
C PRO A 79 13.68 -1.61 5.76
N GLU A 80 14.49 -2.42 5.07
CA GLU A 80 15.89 -2.14 4.71
C GLU A 80 16.04 -1.24 3.47
N GLN A 81 14.97 -1.00 2.68
CA GLN A 81 14.98 0.02 1.61
C GLN A 81 14.49 1.38 2.12
N GLY A 82 15.02 1.76 3.28
CA GLY A 82 14.74 3.00 3.96
C GLY A 82 15.38 4.20 3.27
N TYR A 83 14.51 5.08 2.76
CA TYR A 83 14.61 6.53 2.91
C TYR A 83 15.92 7.20 2.46
N SER A 84 15.90 7.88 1.31
CA SER A 84 16.59 9.17 1.25
C SER A 84 15.90 10.10 2.25
N VAL A 85 16.52 10.27 3.41
CA VAL A 85 16.25 11.40 4.30
C VAL A 85 16.62 12.65 3.52
N ILE A 86 15.64 13.22 2.80
CA ILE A 86 15.75 14.62 2.39
C ILE A 86 15.50 15.43 3.66
N GLY A 87 16.57 15.91 4.28
CA GLY A 87 16.50 16.84 5.40
C GLY A 87 17.56 16.62 6.47
N ALA A 88 18.80 16.94 6.15
CA ALA A 88 19.75 17.56 7.08
C ALA A 88 20.43 18.72 6.35
#